data_AF-A0A5D4IJ27-F1
#
_entry.id   AF-A0A5D4IJ27-F1
#
_cell.length_a   1.000
_cell.length_b   1.000
_cell.length_c   1.000
_cell.angle_alpha   90.00
_cell.angle_beta   90.00
_cell.angle_gamma   90.00
#
_symmetry.space_group_name_H-M   'P 1'
#
loop_
_entity.id
_entity.type
_entity.pdbx_description
1 polymer ?
#
loop_
_entity_poly.entity_id
_entity_poly.type
_entity_poly.pdbx_seq_one_letter_code
_entity_poly.pdbx_strand_id
1 'polypeptide(L)'
;MTDVYNVCCGNFTVEKTLASVGKRLHSCDVLMYSTAIGRYLAGDPMPLVLTEPALAEFPWITEEHTTPEKRLATMLLCTRLAPLMGKKSNPYWDEMRRAYEQQWPDLHAKTLTAAEVLKLESYACEDALTWVDTIPDGAGVVSYPPFHGAGAAFVRDFAKLEEMFEWTPPPFTIMEDPELEYLIQRITDREHWLLGTNGEVPELELLRGRTRTTNRGIPIYVYANSGPMRLVEPRQRTEPWPGPHLADEEIGDDITLAVLTGGQFAALRSAYMNANIRPGSESLGVAVLVEQKLVGVFAYSWAPTLGNWGAHLPQQPTVYMLSDFPVSTSRYAKLSKLIVMAAISREAQLLTWRYGHRRYQSLATAAFTKRPVSMKPAEPHSPGSTTEPSRQTPQPRSSGNTY
;
A
#
# COMPACT_ATOMS: atom_id res chain seq x y z
N MET A 1 11.46 -11.37 -32.80
CA MET A 1 10.20 -11.30 -32.04
C MET A 1 9.40 -10.03 -32.36
N THR A 2 8.26 -10.18 -33.02
CA THR A 2 7.27 -9.12 -33.32
C THR A 2 6.13 -9.07 -32.31
N ASP A 3 5.76 -10.21 -31.76
CA ASP A 3 4.59 -10.41 -30.89
C ASP A 3 5.02 -10.75 -29.47
N VAL A 4 4.30 -10.17 -28.50
CA VAL A 4 4.48 -10.44 -27.08
C VAL A 4 3.13 -10.74 -26.44
N TYR A 5 3.08 -11.85 -25.72
CA TYR A 5 1.91 -12.32 -25.00
C TYR A 5 2.13 -12.12 -23.50
N ASN A 6 1.29 -11.29 -22.87
CA ASN A 6 1.28 -11.10 -21.43
C ASN A 6 0.18 -11.97 -20.79
N VAL A 7 0.60 -13.04 -20.14
CA VAL A 7 -0.28 -13.99 -19.45
C VAL A 7 -0.51 -13.48 -18.03
N CYS A 8 -1.77 -13.38 -17.60
CA CYS A 8 -2.20 -12.75 -16.34
C CYS A 8 -1.92 -11.23 -16.28
N CYS A 9 -2.54 -10.45 -17.17
CA CYS A 9 -2.15 -9.05 -17.35
C CYS A 9 -2.52 -8.09 -16.21
N GLY A 10 -3.58 -8.36 -15.44
CA GLY A 10 -4.01 -7.52 -14.32
C GLY A 10 -4.20 -6.04 -14.70
N ASN A 11 -3.35 -5.16 -14.16
CA ASN A 11 -3.42 -3.70 -14.35
C ASN A 11 -2.73 -3.18 -15.63
N PHE A 12 -2.35 -4.07 -16.54
CA PHE A 12 -1.68 -3.77 -17.81
C PHE A 12 -0.34 -3.04 -17.66
N THR A 13 0.40 -3.32 -16.57
CA THR A 13 1.69 -2.64 -16.29
C THR A 13 2.77 -3.03 -17.30
N VAL A 14 2.80 -4.29 -17.71
CA VAL A 14 3.75 -4.81 -18.71
C VAL A 14 3.49 -4.13 -20.05
N GLU A 15 2.24 -4.07 -20.46
CA GLU A 15 1.78 -3.51 -21.73
C GLU A 15 2.07 -2.03 -21.81
N LYS A 16 1.77 -1.26 -20.75
CA LYS A 16 2.13 0.16 -20.66
C LYS A 16 3.64 0.38 -20.83
N THR A 17 4.46 -0.52 -20.30
CA THR A 17 5.92 -0.44 -20.44
C THR A 17 6.37 -0.79 -21.85
N LEU A 18 5.78 -1.81 -22.46
CA LEU A 18 6.13 -2.30 -23.79
C LEU A 18 5.51 -1.52 -24.95
N ALA A 19 4.47 -0.72 -24.71
CA ALA A 19 3.78 0.08 -25.74
C ALA A 19 4.74 0.95 -26.55
N SER A 20 5.74 1.55 -25.89
CA SER A 20 6.75 2.40 -26.53
C SER A 20 7.74 1.64 -27.43
N VAL A 21 7.79 0.31 -27.34
CA VAL A 21 8.75 -0.54 -28.05
C VAL A 21 8.19 -1.02 -29.40
N GLY A 22 6.92 -0.70 -29.71
CA GLY A 22 6.30 -1.00 -31.01
C GLY A 22 6.07 -2.49 -31.27
N LYS A 23 5.90 -3.30 -30.22
CA LYS A 23 5.53 -4.72 -30.33
C LYS A 23 4.00 -4.86 -30.44
N ARG A 24 3.55 -5.92 -31.10
CA ARG A 24 2.14 -6.34 -31.05
C ARG A 24 1.91 -7.04 -29.73
N LEU A 25 0.99 -6.52 -28.93
CA LEU A 25 0.74 -6.96 -27.57
C LEU A 25 -0.56 -7.73 -27.52
N HIS A 26 -0.49 -8.93 -26.95
CA HIS A 26 -1.63 -9.81 -26.70
C HIS A 26 -1.71 -10.06 -25.20
N SER A 27 -2.89 -9.99 -24.61
CA SER A 27 -3.04 -10.13 -23.15
C SER A 27 -4.22 -11.02 -22.79
N CYS A 28 -4.13 -11.71 -21.65
CA CYS A 28 -5.25 -12.43 -21.09
C CYS A 28 -5.40 -12.21 -19.58
N ASP A 29 -6.64 -12.29 -19.12
CA ASP A 29 -7.03 -12.33 -17.72
C ASP A 29 -8.50 -12.79 -17.58
N VAL A 30 -8.93 -13.03 -16.34
CA VAL A 30 -10.25 -13.62 -16.02
C VAL A 30 -11.17 -12.67 -15.28
N LEU A 31 -10.65 -11.59 -14.67
CA LEU A 31 -11.46 -10.66 -13.91
C LEU A 31 -12.24 -9.71 -14.82
N MET A 32 -13.39 -9.23 -14.34
CA MET A 32 -14.17 -8.20 -15.05
C MET A 32 -13.33 -6.94 -15.26
N TYR A 33 -12.59 -6.51 -14.23
CA TYR A 33 -11.79 -5.28 -14.24
C TYR A 33 -10.77 -5.28 -15.39
N SER A 34 -9.95 -6.33 -15.48
CA SER A 34 -8.93 -6.44 -16.52
C SER A 34 -9.55 -6.75 -17.88
N THR A 35 -10.65 -7.50 -17.92
CA THR A 35 -11.39 -7.75 -19.16
C THR A 35 -11.96 -6.47 -19.76
N ALA A 36 -12.56 -5.60 -18.96
CA ALA A 36 -13.11 -4.34 -19.42
C ALA A 36 -12.03 -3.45 -20.05
N ILE A 37 -10.87 -3.34 -19.39
CA ILE A 37 -9.73 -2.57 -19.88
C ILE A 37 -9.16 -3.21 -21.14
N GLY A 38 -8.85 -4.51 -21.11
CA GLY A 38 -8.20 -5.22 -22.20
C GLY A 38 -9.02 -5.23 -23.48
N ARG A 39 -10.33 -5.49 -23.37
CA ARG A 39 -11.28 -5.44 -24.49
C ARG A 39 -11.40 -4.04 -25.08
N TYR A 40 -11.44 -3.00 -24.25
CA TYR A 40 -11.41 -1.62 -24.73
C TYR A 40 -10.10 -1.31 -25.47
N LEU A 41 -8.94 -1.70 -24.92
CA LEU A 41 -7.63 -1.48 -25.55
C LEU A 41 -7.43 -2.27 -26.85
N ALA A 42 -8.13 -3.40 -27.02
CA ALA A 42 -8.16 -4.21 -28.23
C ALA A 42 -9.20 -3.71 -29.26
N GLY A 43 -9.98 -2.68 -28.94
CA GLY A 43 -11.00 -2.11 -29.83
C GLY A 43 -12.32 -2.89 -29.88
N ASP A 44 -12.57 -3.78 -28.92
CA ASP A 44 -13.81 -4.56 -28.78
C ASP A 44 -14.42 -4.39 -27.38
N PRO A 45 -14.84 -3.16 -27.00
CA PRO A 45 -15.26 -2.86 -25.64
C PRO A 45 -16.47 -3.68 -25.19
N MET A 46 -16.41 -4.26 -23.98
CA MET A 46 -17.53 -4.99 -23.41
C MET A 46 -18.65 -4.07 -22.91
N PRO A 47 -19.91 -4.54 -22.91
CA PRO A 47 -20.98 -3.84 -22.21
C PRO A 47 -20.71 -3.89 -20.69
N LEU A 48 -20.71 -2.73 -20.04
CA LEU A 48 -20.50 -2.58 -18.59
C LEU A 48 -21.83 -2.21 -17.90
N VAL A 49 -22.82 -3.09 -17.97
CA VAL A 49 -24.16 -2.81 -17.45
C VAL A 49 -24.16 -2.83 -15.92
N LEU A 50 -24.69 -1.79 -15.28
CA LEU A 50 -24.82 -1.74 -13.82
C LEU A 50 -26.01 -2.57 -13.34
N THR A 51 -25.85 -3.26 -12.21
CA THR A 51 -26.94 -4.02 -11.59
C THR A 51 -27.96 -3.12 -10.90
N GLU A 52 -29.20 -3.58 -10.74
CA GLU A 52 -30.24 -2.83 -10.02
C GLU A 52 -29.80 -2.39 -8.60
N PRO A 53 -29.13 -3.24 -7.78
CA PRO A 53 -28.64 -2.81 -6.48
C PRO A 53 -27.61 -1.68 -6.55
N ALA A 54 -26.71 -1.71 -7.54
CA ALA A 54 -25.72 -0.65 -7.72
C ALA A 54 -26.38 0.67 -8.10
N LEU A 55 -27.39 0.63 -8.97
CA LEU A 55 -28.17 1.81 -9.37
C LEU A 55 -29.01 2.36 -8.21
N ALA A 56 -29.54 1.49 -7.34
CA ALA A 56 -30.28 1.92 -6.16
C ALA A 56 -29.38 2.64 -5.14
N GLU A 57 -28.14 2.18 -4.96
CA GLU A 57 -27.20 2.80 -4.01
C GLU A 57 -26.49 4.03 -4.59
N PHE A 58 -26.23 4.05 -5.91
CA PHE A 58 -25.52 5.12 -6.62
C PHE A 58 -26.24 5.56 -7.91
N PRO A 59 -27.44 6.15 -7.81
CA PRO A 59 -28.27 6.48 -8.98
C PRO A 59 -27.62 7.50 -9.93
N TRP A 60 -26.79 8.39 -9.40
CA TRP A 60 -26.12 9.47 -10.13
C TRP A 60 -25.02 8.99 -11.09
N ILE A 61 -24.59 7.71 -11.04
CA ILE A 61 -23.55 7.18 -11.94
C ILE A 61 -24.01 7.18 -13.42
N THR A 62 -25.32 7.05 -13.66
CA THR A 62 -25.88 6.79 -14.99
C THR A 62 -25.70 7.93 -16.00
N GLU A 63 -25.63 9.17 -15.53
CA GLU A 63 -25.50 10.36 -16.39
C GLU A 63 -24.23 10.31 -17.27
N GLU A 64 -23.15 9.75 -16.72
CA GLU A 64 -21.86 9.63 -17.38
C GLU A 64 -21.59 8.20 -17.89
N HIS A 65 -22.60 7.34 -18.01
CA HIS A 65 -22.44 5.94 -18.42
C HIS A 65 -22.97 5.65 -19.84
N THR A 66 -22.52 6.43 -20.83
CA THR A 66 -23.18 6.47 -22.16
C THR A 66 -22.35 5.86 -23.30
N THR A 67 -21.06 6.18 -23.40
CA THR A 67 -20.16 5.67 -24.45
C THR A 67 -19.14 4.67 -23.91
N PRO A 68 -18.50 3.80 -24.72
CA PRO A 68 -17.53 2.82 -24.23
C PRO A 68 -16.42 3.41 -23.34
N GLU A 69 -15.87 4.56 -23.72
CA GLU A 69 -14.83 5.28 -22.98
C GLU A 69 -15.35 5.72 -21.60
N LYS A 70 -16.56 6.29 -21.60
CA LYS A 70 -17.23 6.77 -20.41
C LYS A 70 -17.63 5.64 -19.47
N ARG A 71 -18.08 4.51 -20.03
CA ARG A 71 -18.38 3.28 -19.26
C ARG A 71 -17.13 2.73 -18.61
N LEU A 72 -16.00 2.70 -19.33
CA LEU A 72 -14.72 2.26 -18.77
C LEU A 72 -14.26 3.20 -17.64
N ALA A 73 -14.32 4.51 -17.84
CA ALA A 73 -14.00 5.48 -16.80
C ALA A 73 -14.87 5.32 -15.54
N THR A 74 -16.17 5.08 -15.73
CA THR A 74 -17.11 4.74 -14.65
C THR A 74 -16.66 3.48 -13.91
N MET A 75 -16.36 2.38 -14.61
CA MET A 75 -15.88 1.14 -13.98
C MET A 75 -14.59 1.36 -13.18
N LEU A 76 -13.63 2.11 -13.73
CA LEU A 76 -12.39 2.44 -13.02
C LEU A 76 -12.67 3.23 -11.74
N LEU A 77 -13.62 4.16 -11.74
CA LEU A 77 -14.02 4.90 -10.54
C LEU A 77 -14.83 4.04 -9.57
N CYS A 78 -15.62 3.08 -10.05
CA CYS A 78 -16.34 2.14 -9.19
C CYS A 78 -15.40 1.32 -8.31
N THR A 79 -14.11 1.15 -8.65
CA THR A 79 -13.11 0.54 -7.74
C THR A 79 -13.00 1.28 -6.40
N ARG A 80 -13.30 2.59 -6.38
CA ARG A 80 -13.32 3.44 -5.18
C ARG A 80 -14.66 3.38 -4.44
N LEU A 81 -15.74 3.03 -5.13
CA LEU A 81 -17.10 2.93 -4.60
C LEU A 81 -17.42 1.52 -4.09
N ALA A 82 -16.80 0.48 -4.64
CA ALA A 82 -17.01 -0.91 -4.24
C ALA A 82 -16.88 -1.15 -2.72
N PRO A 83 -15.94 -0.51 -1.98
CA PRO A 83 -15.91 -0.62 -0.52
C PRO A 83 -17.10 -0.01 0.22
N LEU A 84 -17.85 0.89 -0.43
CA LEU A 84 -19.05 1.55 0.11
C LEU A 84 -20.32 0.73 -0.13
N MET A 85 -20.34 -0.14 -1.14
CA MET A 85 -21.49 -1.00 -1.45
C MET A 85 -21.97 -1.77 -0.23
N GLY A 86 -23.27 -1.66 0.06
CA GLY A 86 -23.93 -2.34 1.18
C GLY A 86 -23.51 -1.85 2.57
N LYS A 87 -22.74 -0.76 2.68
CA LYS A 87 -22.44 -0.15 3.98
C LYS A 87 -23.66 0.54 4.55
N LYS A 88 -24.11 0.07 5.71
CA LYS A 88 -25.21 0.66 6.48
C LYS A 88 -25.00 2.17 6.65
N SER A 89 -26.08 2.93 6.47
CA SER A 89 -26.07 4.38 6.67
C SER A 89 -25.53 4.74 8.06
N ASN A 90 -24.57 5.67 8.05
CA ASN A 90 -24.07 6.38 9.20
C ASN A 90 -23.46 7.70 8.71
N PRO A 91 -23.22 8.69 9.59
CA PRO A 91 -22.74 10.01 9.18
C PRO A 91 -21.46 9.99 8.36
N TYR A 92 -20.56 9.04 8.59
CA TYR A 92 -19.30 8.93 7.87
C TYR A 92 -19.50 8.39 6.43
N TRP A 93 -20.22 7.29 6.27
CA TRP A 93 -20.48 6.68 4.96
C TRP A 93 -21.41 7.53 4.11
N ASP A 94 -22.38 8.19 4.73
CA ASP A 94 -23.30 9.10 4.03
C ASP A 94 -22.55 10.32 3.49
N GLU A 95 -21.63 10.88 4.29
CA GLU A 95 -20.79 11.99 3.83
C GLU A 95 -19.82 11.55 2.73
N MET A 96 -19.24 10.34 2.82
CA MET A 96 -18.42 9.79 1.74
C MET A 96 -19.20 9.64 0.43
N ARG A 97 -20.42 9.09 0.48
CA ARG A 97 -21.27 8.94 -0.72
C ARG A 97 -21.61 10.28 -1.35
N ARG A 98 -22.03 11.26 -0.52
CA ARG A 98 -22.31 12.62 -0.97
C ARG A 98 -21.09 13.30 -1.57
N ALA A 99 -19.92 13.11 -0.98
CA ALA A 99 -18.67 13.68 -1.50
C ALA A 99 -18.32 13.12 -2.89
N TYR A 100 -18.55 11.81 -3.12
CA TYR A 100 -18.37 11.20 -4.44
C TYR A 100 -19.41 11.71 -5.44
N GLU A 101 -20.69 11.77 -5.07
CA GLU A 101 -21.77 12.30 -5.90
C GLU A 101 -21.45 13.72 -6.41
N GLN A 102 -21.09 14.63 -5.49
CA GLN A 102 -20.79 16.02 -5.82
C GLN A 102 -19.56 16.18 -6.71
N GLN A 103 -18.57 15.29 -6.59
CA GLN A 103 -17.32 15.34 -7.35
C GLN A 103 -17.34 14.44 -8.58
N TRP A 104 -18.42 13.69 -8.83
CA TRP A 104 -18.45 12.66 -9.85
C TRP A 104 -18.14 13.19 -11.25
N PRO A 105 -18.72 14.30 -11.72
CA PRO A 105 -18.42 14.82 -13.06
C PRO A 105 -16.93 15.14 -13.23
N ASP A 106 -16.31 15.76 -12.22
CA ASP A 106 -14.89 16.12 -12.24
C ASP A 106 -13.97 14.90 -12.18
N LEU A 107 -14.30 13.91 -11.34
CA LEU A 107 -13.54 12.66 -11.23
C LEU A 107 -13.63 11.85 -12.53
N HIS A 108 -14.81 11.82 -13.14
CA HIS A 108 -15.06 11.11 -14.39
C HIS A 108 -14.31 11.75 -15.56
N ALA A 109 -14.41 13.07 -15.71
CA ALA A 109 -13.67 13.82 -16.72
C ALA A 109 -12.15 13.64 -16.61
N LYS A 110 -11.60 13.64 -15.38
CA LYS A 110 -10.18 13.37 -15.13
C LYS A 110 -9.77 11.92 -15.43
N THR A 111 -10.68 10.97 -15.32
CA THR A 111 -10.41 9.56 -15.60
C THR A 111 -10.40 9.30 -17.10
N LEU A 112 -11.25 9.98 -17.88
CA LEU A 112 -11.28 9.91 -19.34
C LEU A 112 -9.98 10.39 -19.99
N THR A 113 -9.38 11.48 -19.50
CA THR A 113 -8.16 12.07 -20.09
C THR A 113 -6.90 11.23 -19.86
N ALA A 114 -6.96 10.21 -19.01
CA ALA A 114 -5.84 9.32 -18.72
C ALA A 114 -5.73 8.09 -19.66
N ALA A 115 -6.62 7.99 -20.66
CA ALA A 115 -6.83 6.75 -21.43
C ALA A 115 -6.02 6.60 -22.73
N GLU A 116 -5.03 7.45 -23.02
CA GLU A 116 -4.35 7.43 -24.32
C GLU A 116 -2.90 6.86 -24.29
N VAL A 117 -2.54 6.21 -25.40
CA VAL A 117 -1.24 5.67 -25.86
C VAL A 117 -1.09 4.12 -25.85
N LEU A 118 -1.94 3.35 -25.17
CA LEU A 118 -1.86 1.88 -25.22
C LEU A 118 -2.92 1.30 -26.17
N LYS A 119 -2.50 0.42 -27.08
CA LYS A 119 -3.37 -0.42 -27.91
C LYS A 119 -2.90 -1.86 -27.85
N LEU A 120 -3.84 -2.80 -27.76
CA LEU A 120 -3.56 -4.23 -27.85
C LEU A 120 -3.90 -4.73 -29.25
N GLU A 121 -3.15 -5.72 -29.71
CA GLU A 121 -3.46 -6.46 -30.93
C GLU A 121 -4.62 -7.44 -30.66
N SER A 122 -4.62 -8.10 -29.50
CA SER A 122 -5.78 -8.87 -29.03
C SER A 122 -5.85 -8.97 -27.51
N TYR A 123 -7.05 -9.29 -27.03
CA TYR A 123 -7.31 -9.61 -25.64
C TYR A 123 -8.15 -10.90 -25.53
N ALA A 124 -7.82 -11.78 -24.59
CA ALA A 124 -8.59 -12.99 -24.30
C ALA A 124 -9.10 -12.98 -22.85
N CYS A 125 -10.41 -13.16 -22.69
CA CYS A 125 -11.05 -13.35 -21.38
C CYS A 125 -11.06 -14.85 -21.03
N GLU A 126 -9.88 -15.40 -20.75
CA GLU A 126 -9.66 -16.85 -20.61
C GLU A 126 -8.68 -17.15 -19.48
N ASP A 127 -8.76 -18.37 -18.94
CA ASP A 127 -7.79 -18.88 -17.98
C ASP A 127 -6.39 -18.90 -18.60
N ALA A 128 -5.43 -18.33 -17.87
CA ALA A 128 -4.02 -18.32 -18.25
C ALA A 128 -3.46 -19.73 -18.45
N LEU A 129 -3.92 -20.72 -17.67
CA LEU A 129 -3.45 -22.11 -17.78
C LEU A 129 -3.81 -22.75 -19.12
N THR A 130 -4.95 -22.37 -19.70
CA THR A 130 -5.36 -22.87 -21.02
C THR A 130 -4.84 -21.97 -22.14
N TRP A 131 -4.80 -20.65 -21.90
CA TRP A 131 -4.43 -19.69 -22.94
C TRP A 131 -2.94 -19.78 -23.30
N VAL A 132 -2.05 -20.06 -22.33
CA VAL A 132 -0.60 -20.19 -22.56
C VAL A 132 -0.24 -21.25 -23.60
N ASP A 133 -1.08 -22.28 -23.76
CA ASP A 133 -0.89 -23.36 -24.73
C ASP A 133 -1.26 -22.97 -26.16
N THR A 134 -2.03 -21.89 -26.33
CA THR A 134 -2.44 -21.37 -27.64
C THR A 134 -1.40 -20.43 -28.26
N ILE A 135 -0.42 -19.99 -27.46
CA ILE A 135 0.58 -19.01 -27.89
C ILE A 135 1.50 -19.64 -28.95
N PRO A 136 1.69 -19.01 -30.12
CA PRO A 136 2.56 -19.52 -31.17
C PRO A 136 4.03 -19.63 -30.76
N ASP A 137 4.74 -20.58 -31.35
CA ASP A 137 6.20 -20.67 -31.18
C ASP A 137 6.91 -19.44 -31.75
N GLY A 138 8.04 -19.06 -31.13
CA GLY A 138 8.83 -17.87 -31.49
C GLY A 138 8.24 -16.54 -30.99
N ALA A 139 7.05 -16.53 -30.39
CA ALA A 139 6.51 -15.37 -29.68
C ALA A 139 7.21 -15.15 -28.33
N GLY A 140 7.23 -13.90 -27.87
CA GLY A 140 7.67 -13.58 -26.51
C GLY A 140 6.56 -13.82 -25.51
N VAL A 141 6.87 -14.43 -24.38
CA VAL A 141 5.91 -14.59 -23.28
C VAL A 141 6.37 -13.84 -22.05
N VAL A 142 5.49 -13.03 -21.49
CA VAL A 142 5.69 -12.35 -20.22
C VAL A 142 4.58 -12.79 -19.27
N SER A 143 4.91 -13.05 -18.02
CA SER A 143 3.88 -13.27 -17.01
C SER A 143 4.33 -12.81 -15.63
N TYR A 144 3.35 -12.38 -14.84
CA TYR A 144 3.48 -12.15 -13.42
C TYR A 144 2.25 -12.75 -12.73
N PRO A 145 2.20 -14.09 -12.58
CA PRO A 145 1.02 -14.75 -12.06
C PRO A 145 0.84 -14.48 -10.55
N PRO A 146 -0.36 -14.72 -10.00
CA PRO A 146 -0.60 -14.57 -8.56
C PRO A 146 0.07 -15.71 -7.77
N PHE A 147 1.15 -15.41 -7.04
CA PHE A 147 1.89 -16.40 -6.24
C PHE A 147 1.32 -16.61 -4.83
N HIS A 148 1.54 -17.82 -4.26
CA HIS A 148 1.35 -18.16 -2.84
C HIS A 148 -0.04 -17.80 -2.27
N GLY A 149 -1.11 -18.27 -2.91
CA GLY A 149 -2.49 -18.05 -2.46
C GLY A 149 -3.03 -16.63 -2.69
N ALA A 150 -2.28 -15.77 -3.37
CA ALA A 150 -2.74 -14.44 -3.76
C ALA A 150 -3.94 -14.48 -4.72
N GLY A 151 -4.13 -15.56 -5.48
CA GLY A 151 -5.24 -15.69 -6.44
C GLY A 151 -6.61 -15.52 -5.80
N ALA A 152 -6.88 -16.26 -4.71
CA ALA A 152 -8.15 -16.16 -3.99
C ALA A 152 -8.35 -14.78 -3.34
N ALA A 153 -7.28 -14.18 -2.82
CA ALA A 153 -7.33 -12.84 -2.26
C ALA A 153 -7.65 -11.79 -3.35
N PHE A 154 -7.04 -11.92 -4.52
CA PHE A 154 -7.24 -11.03 -5.65
C PHE A 154 -8.69 -11.08 -6.16
N VAL A 155 -9.25 -12.28 -6.37
CA VAL A 155 -10.67 -12.45 -6.74
C VAL A 155 -11.60 -11.81 -5.69
N ARG A 156 -11.34 -12.06 -4.40
CA ARG A 156 -12.14 -11.48 -3.31
C ARG A 156 -12.08 -9.95 -3.30
N ASP A 157 -10.91 -9.37 -3.57
CA ASP A 157 -10.73 -7.92 -3.54
C ASP A 157 -11.51 -7.21 -4.67
N PHE A 158 -11.79 -7.91 -5.78
CA PHE A 158 -12.60 -7.42 -6.90
C PHE A 158 -14.08 -7.84 -6.84
N ALA A 159 -14.45 -8.84 -6.03
CA ALA A 159 -15.83 -9.35 -5.97
C ALA A 159 -16.88 -8.25 -5.74
N LYS A 160 -16.60 -7.27 -4.88
CA LYS A 160 -17.52 -6.13 -4.65
C LYS A 160 -17.66 -5.19 -5.82
N LEU A 161 -16.62 -5.06 -6.65
CA LEU A 161 -16.72 -4.33 -7.89
C LEU A 161 -17.57 -5.11 -8.90
N GLU A 162 -17.35 -6.41 -9.01
CA GLU A 162 -18.08 -7.27 -9.96
C GLU A 162 -19.57 -7.35 -9.61
N GLU A 163 -19.95 -7.35 -8.32
CA GLU A 163 -21.36 -7.24 -7.88
C GLU A 163 -22.07 -5.97 -8.41
N MET A 164 -21.33 -4.91 -8.74
CA MET A 164 -21.91 -3.67 -9.25
C MET A 164 -22.33 -3.78 -10.73
N PHE A 165 -21.85 -4.77 -11.46
CA PHE A 165 -22.05 -4.92 -12.90
C PHE A 165 -22.63 -6.29 -13.25
N GLU A 166 -23.35 -6.37 -14.36
CA GLU A 166 -23.76 -7.64 -14.95
C GLU A 166 -22.52 -8.33 -15.52
N TRP A 167 -21.99 -9.29 -14.78
CA TRP A 167 -20.78 -10.01 -15.12
C TRP A 167 -20.95 -11.50 -14.87
N THR A 168 -20.47 -12.30 -15.82
CA THR A 168 -20.29 -13.74 -15.65
C THR A 168 -18.82 -14.04 -15.94
N PRO A 169 -18.02 -14.42 -14.93
CA PRO A 169 -16.62 -14.74 -15.16
C PRO A 169 -16.49 -15.96 -16.07
N PRO A 170 -15.43 -16.05 -16.89
CA PRO A 170 -15.14 -17.26 -17.64
C PRO A 170 -14.85 -18.42 -16.66
N PRO A 171 -14.90 -19.68 -17.10
CA PRO A 171 -14.33 -20.78 -16.32
C PRO A 171 -12.83 -20.53 -16.10
N PHE A 172 -12.37 -20.60 -14.86
CA PHE A 172 -10.95 -20.46 -14.52
C PHE A 172 -10.58 -21.23 -13.25
N THR A 173 -9.28 -21.46 -13.10
CA THR A 173 -8.68 -22.16 -11.97
C THR A 173 -8.00 -21.16 -11.05
N ILE A 174 -8.28 -21.23 -9.74
CA ILE A 174 -7.47 -20.52 -8.76
C ILE A 174 -6.15 -21.26 -8.64
N MET A 175 -5.06 -20.64 -9.11
CA MET A 175 -3.73 -21.27 -9.11
C MET A 175 -3.25 -21.55 -7.68
N GLU A 176 -2.94 -22.80 -7.41
CA GLU A 176 -2.11 -23.23 -6.28
C GLU A 176 -0.72 -23.64 -6.81
N ASP A 177 0.10 -24.28 -5.98
CA ASP A 177 1.48 -24.61 -6.34
C ASP A 177 1.58 -25.48 -7.62
N PRO A 178 0.76 -26.54 -7.83
CA PRO A 178 0.85 -27.37 -9.04
C PRO A 178 0.50 -26.62 -10.34
N GLU A 179 -0.54 -25.79 -10.32
CA GLU A 179 -0.94 -25.00 -11.48
C GLU A 179 0.10 -23.91 -11.80
N LEU A 180 0.70 -23.34 -10.76
CA LEU A 180 1.77 -22.38 -10.90
C LEU A 180 3.04 -23.02 -11.48
N GLU A 181 3.43 -24.20 -11.00
CA GLU A 181 4.55 -24.98 -11.55
C GLU A 181 4.32 -25.30 -13.04
N TYR A 182 3.11 -25.73 -13.39
CA TYR A 182 2.72 -25.96 -14.79
C TYR A 182 2.90 -24.69 -15.62
N LEU A 183 2.31 -23.57 -15.19
CA LEU A 183 2.38 -22.32 -15.93
C LEU A 183 3.82 -21.84 -16.11
N ILE A 184 4.63 -21.92 -15.04
CA ILE A 184 6.05 -21.58 -15.08
C ILE A 184 6.76 -22.41 -16.14
N GLN A 185 6.58 -23.74 -16.13
CA GLN A 185 7.20 -24.63 -17.10
C GLN A 185 6.83 -24.24 -18.54
N ARG A 186 5.53 -24.04 -18.83
CA ARG A 186 5.04 -23.67 -20.16
C ARG A 186 5.58 -22.33 -20.66
N ILE A 187 5.86 -21.40 -19.75
CA ILE A 187 6.51 -20.12 -20.07
C ILE A 187 8.01 -20.33 -20.30
N THR A 188 8.69 -21.07 -19.43
CA THR A 188 10.16 -21.21 -19.46
C THR A 188 10.66 -22.09 -20.60
N ASP A 189 9.81 -22.97 -21.14
CA ASP A 189 10.10 -23.80 -22.31
C ASP A 189 10.18 -22.98 -23.63
N ARG A 190 9.79 -21.69 -23.60
CA ARG A 190 9.77 -20.82 -24.80
C ARG A 190 11.16 -20.26 -25.13
N GLU A 191 11.36 -19.87 -26.40
CA GLU A 191 12.61 -19.23 -26.84
C GLU A 191 12.81 -17.83 -26.25
N HIS A 192 11.72 -17.12 -25.94
CA HIS A 192 11.76 -15.76 -25.39
C HIS A 192 10.75 -15.65 -24.25
N TRP A 193 11.23 -15.55 -23.02
CA TRP A 193 10.34 -15.44 -21.86
C TRP A 193 10.86 -14.52 -20.75
N LEU A 194 9.91 -13.96 -20.01
CA LEU A 194 10.13 -13.22 -18.77
C LEU A 194 9.06 -13.61 -17.74
N LEU A 195 9.49 -13.94 -16.54
CA LEU A 195 8.62 -14.29 -15.42
C LEU A 195 8.91 -13.40 -14.22
N GLY A 196 7.90 -12.69 -13.73
CA GLY A 196 7.95 -12.02 -12.44
C GLY A 196 7.44 -12.94 -11.32
N THR A 197 8.00 -12.85 -10.13
CA THR A 197 7.59 -13.63 -8.95
C THR A 197 7.69 -12.81 -7.67
N ASN A 198 6.89 -13.13 -6.65
CA ASN A 198 6.93 -12.48 -5.33
C ASN A 198 7.95 -13.08 -4.33
N GLY A 199 8.69 -14.10 -4.78
CA GLY A 199 9.71 -14.81 -4.02
C GLY A 199 10.72 -15.45 -4.97
N GLU A 200 11.89 -15.81 -4.45
CA GLU A 200 12.85 -16.57 -5.25
C GLU A 200 12.27 -17.95 -5.58
N VAL A 201 12.45 -18.39 -6.82
CA VAL A 201 12.14 -19.75 -7.29
C VAL A 201 13.47 -20.49 -7.38
N PRO A 202 13.80 -21.37 -6.41
CA PRO A 202 15.11 -22.02 -6.34
C PRO A 202 15.48 -22.80 -7.60
N GLU A 203 14.49 -23.35 -8.29
CA GLU A 203 14.65 -24.17 -9.49
C GLU A 203 15.00 -23.33 -10.73
N LEU A 204 14.82 -22.01 -10.69
CA LEU A 204 15.14 -21.10 -11.78
C LEU A 204 16.44 -20.34 -11.50
N GLU A 205 17.53 -20.73 -12.16
CA GLU A 205 18.83 -20.06 -12.00
C GLU A 205 18.95 -18.74 -12.79
N LEU A 206 17.98 -18.46 -13.69
CA LEU A 206 18.03 -17.35 -14.65
C LEU A 206 17.49 -16.02 -14.11
N LEU A 207 17.89 -15.66 -12.88
CA LEU A 207 17.50 -14.38 -12.27
C LEU A 207 18.14 -13.21 -13.04
N ARG A 208 17.31 -12.36 -13.65
CA ARG A 208 17.73 -11.17 -14.42
C ARG A 208 17.38 -9.86 -13.75
N GLY A 209 16.57 -9.87 -12.72
CA GLY A 209 16.41 -8.68 -11.92
C GLY A 209 15.68 -8.85 -10.63
N ARG A 210 15.74 -7.80 -9.84
CA ARG A 210 14.93 -7.63 -8.64
C ARG A 210 14.46 -6.20 -8.58
N THR A 211 13.17 -6.02 -8.39
CA THR A 211 12.57 -4.70 -8.24
C THR A 211 11.82 -4.59 -6.93
N ARG A 212 11.99 -3.46 -6.26
CA ARG A 212 11.25 -3.06 -5.09
C ARG A 212 10.95 -1.56 -5.21
N THR A 213 9.67 -1.22 -5.34
CA THR A 213 9.26 0.18 -5.60
C THR A 213 9.18 1.02 -4.34
N THR A 214 8.97 0.40 -3.18
CA THR A 214 8.92 1.09 -1.88
C THR A 214 9.68 0.30 -0.82
N ASN A 215 10.16 0.96 0.24
CA ASN A 215 10.90 0.32 1.33
C ASN A 215 10.13 -0.84 2.01
N ARG A 216 8.80 -0.84 1.92
CA ARG A 216 7.92 -1.87 2.48
C ARG A 216 7.24 -2.73 1.41
N GLY A 217 7.51 -2.47 0.13
CA GLY A 217 6.95 -3.20 -0.99
C GLY A 217 7.50 -4.62 -1.03
N ILE A 218 6.66 -5.56 -1.44
CA ILE A 218 7.08 -6.93 -1.72
C ILE A 218 8.10 -6.86 -2.86
N PRO A 219 9.31 -7.44 -2.71
CA PRO A 219 10.26 -7.52 -3.81
C PRO A 219 9.68 -8.42 -4.91
N ILE A 220 9.78 -7.97 -6.15
CA ILE A 220 9.48 -8.78 -7.33
C ILE A 220 10.81 -9.26 -7.90
N TYR A 221 10.97 -10.57 -8.01
CA TYR A 221 12.09 -11.21 -8.67
C TYR A 221 11.72 -11.43 -10.14
N VAL A 222 12.63 -11.13 -11.04
CA VAL A 222 12.40 -11.19 -12.48
C VAL A 222 13.38 -12.18 -13.08
N TYR A 223 12.86 -13.27 -13.61
CA TYR A 223 13.58 -14.32 -14.31
C TYR A 223 13.39 -14.14 -15.82
N ALA A 224 14.45 -14.32 -16.59
CA ALA A 224 14.38 -14.30 -18.05
C ALA A 224 15.58 -15.04 -18.67
N ASN A 225 15.35 -15.69 -19.81
CA ASN A 225 16.40 -16.43 -20.49
C ASN A 225 17.47 -15.54 -21.15
N SER A 226 17.21 -14.25 -21.31
CA SER A 226 18.14 -13.29 -21.90
C SER A 226 18.02 -11.89 -21.28
N GLY A 227 18.95 -11.00 -21.62
CA GLY A 227 18.96 -9.62 -21.18
C GLY A 227 19.91 -9.32 -20.00
N PRO A 228 20.19 -8.03 -19.74
CA PRO A 228 21.11 -7.62 -18.70
C PRO A 228 20.50 -7.79 -17.29
N MET A 229 21.35 -8.03 -16.31
CA MET A 229 20.94 -8.02 -14.90
C MET A 229 20.58 -6.59 -14.46
N ARG A 230 19.41 -6.41 -13.82
CA ARG A 230 18.93 -5.11 -13.33
C ARG A 230 18.46 -5.18 -11.88
N LEU A 231 18.91 -4.22 -11.07
CA LEU A 231 18.43 -4.02 -9.71
C LEU A 231 17.72 -2.67 -9.62
N VAL A 232 16.48 -2.69 -9.17
CA VAL A 232 15.69 -1.48 -8.89
C VAL A 232 15.30 -1.53 -7.42
N GLU A 233 15.86 -0.63 -6.62
CA GLU A 233 15.56 -0.54 -5.20
C GLU A 233 15.05 0.88 -4.89
N PRO A 234 14.20 1.03 -3.85
CA PRO A 234 13.66 2.31 -3.50
C PRO A 234 14.81 3.21 -3.01
N ARG A 235 15.02 4.33 -3.70
CA ARG A 235 15.96 5.34 -3.25
C ARG A 235 15.26 6.25 -2.26
N GLN A 236 15.65 6.19 -0.99
CA GLN A 236 15.21 7.21 -0.04
C GLN A 236 15.98 8.51 -0.33
N ARG A 237 15.26 9.53 -0.81
CA ARG A 237 15.82 10.87 -0.93
C ARG A 237 16.07 11.43 0.47
N THR A 238 17.29 11.86 0.74
CA THR A 238 17.68 12.54 1.98
C THR A 238 18.06 13.97 1.67
N GLU A 239 17.71 14.89 2.56
CA GLU A 239 18.07 16.30 2.49
C GLU A 239 18.69 16.70 3.82
N PRO A 240 19.80 17.45 3.83
CA PRO A 240 20.41 17.86 5.08
C PRO A 240 19.49 18.82 5.86
N TRP A 241 19.53 18.73 7.19
CA TRP A 241 18.96 19.76 8.05
C TRP A 241 19.84 21.02 7.98
N PRO A 242 19.27 22.20 7.70
CA PRO A 242 20.07 23.41 7.50
C PRO A 242 20.46 24.12 8.80
N GLY A 243 19.79 23.81 9.91
CA GLY A 243 19.98 24.51 11.19
C GLY A 243 21.02 23.86 12.10
N PRO A 244 21.43 24.54 13.18
CA PRO A 244 22.27 23.95 14.21
C PRO A 244 21.53 22.84 14.97
N HIS A 245 22.30 21.92 15.53
CA HIS A 245 21.83 20.88 16.44
C HIS A 245 22.22 21.25 17.87
N LEU A 246 21.40 20.88 18.86
CA LEU A 246 21.78 21.01 20.26
C LEU A 246 22.98 20.10 20.54
N ALA A 247 24.08 20.69 21.02
CA ALA A 247 25.29 19.98 21.40
C ALA A 247 25.34 19.72 22.92
N ASP A 248 26.54 19.56 23.47
CA ASP A 248 26.78 19.48 24.93
C ASP A 248 26.70 20.89 25.56
N GLU A 249 25.53 21.48 25.50
CA GLU A 249 25.22 22.80 26.05
C GLU A 249 23.93 22.76 26.88
N GLU A 250 23.71 23.82 27.65
CA GLU A 250 22.48 23.98 28.42
C GLU A 250 21.30 24.27 27.49
N ILE A 251 20.16 23.63 27.74
CA ILE A 251 18.95 23.85 26.96
C ILE A 251 18.31 25.17 27.39
N GLY A 252 17.89 25.98 26.41
CA GLY A 252 17.16 27.22 26.66
C GLY A 252 15.68 27.00 26.98
N ASP A 253 14.94 28.11 27.05
CA ASP A 253 13.55 28.12 27.52
C ASP A 253 12.52 28.30 26.39
N ASP A 254 12.94 28.82 25.22
CA ASP A 254 12.02 29.05 24.10
C ASP A 254 11.97 27.85 23.13
N ILE A 255 10.80 27.23 23.02
CA ILE A 255 10.54 26.07 22.16
C ILE A 255 9.72 26.46 20.94
N THR A 256 10.17 26.05 19.75
CA THR A 256 9.44 26.25 18.50
C THR A 256 9.37 24.96 17.69
N LEU A 257 8.36 24.86 16.81
CA LEU A 257 8.12 23.71 15.95
C LEU A 257 8.30 24.10 14.48
N ALA A 258 9.03 23.28 13.73
CA ALA A 258 9.24 23.47 12.29
C ALA A 258 8.84 22.22 11.52
N VAL A 259 8.06 22.38 10.45
CA VAL A 259 7.69 21.26 9.56
C VAL A 259 8.90 20.86 8.71
N LEU A 260 9.15 19.57 8.65
CA LEU A 260 10.26 18.99 7.87
C LEU A 260 9.79 18.58 6.47
N THR A 261 10.69 18.70 5.50
CA THR A 261 10.53 17.93 4.25
C THR A 261 10.73 16.45 4.53
N GLY A 262 10.17 15.58 3.68
CA GLY A 262 10.40 14.13 3.80
C GLY A 262 11.89 13.76 3.71
N GLY A 263 12.67 14.51 2.93
CA GLY A 263 14.12 14.33 2.83
C GLY A 263 14.86 14.71 4.11
N GLN A 264 14.47 15.79 4.78
CA GLN A 264 15.04 16.21 6.06
C GLN A 264 14.70 15.23 7.17
N PHE A 265 13.43 14.81 7.25
CA PHE A 265 13.01 13.78 8.19
C PHE A 265 13.79 12.47 7.98
N ALA A 266 13.94 12.03 6.72
CA ALA A 266 14.72 10.87 6.35
C ALA A 266 16.17 10.93 6.84
N ALA A 267 16.84 12.08 6.64
CA ALA A 267 18.22 12.29 7.05
C ALA A 267 18.35 12.26 8.58
N LEU A 268 17.53 13.04 9.30
CA LEU A 268 17.56 13.12 10.76
C LEU A 268 17.23 11.78 11.42
N ARG A 269 16.26 11.05 10.88
CA ARG A 269 15.92 9.70 11.33
C ARG A 269 17.12 8.77 11.17
N SER A 270 17.81 8.80 10.02
CA SER A 270 18.96 7.95 9.77
C SER A 270 20.14 8.28 10.68
N ALA A 271 20.27 9.54 11.11
CA ALA A 271 21.31 9.99 12.01
C ALA A 271 21.08 9.60 13.50
N TYR A 272 19.83 9.63 13.95
CA TYR A 272 19.51 9.55 15.40
C TYR A 272 18.66 8.36 15.82
N MET A 273 17.95 7.71 14.90
CA MET A 273 17.12 6.55 15.22
C MET A 273 17.94 5.26 15.16
N ASN A 274 17.54 4.27 15.98
CA ASN A 274 18.16 2.96 15.95
C ASN A 274 17.98 2.30 14.56
N ALA A 275 19.08 1.83 13.96
CA ALA A 275 19.10 1.21 12.64
C ALA A 275 18.18 -0.04 12.51
N ASN A 276 17.83 -0.68 13.63
CA ASN A 276 16.92 -1.82 13.64
C ASN A 276 15.43 -1.44 13.55
N ILE A 277 15.09 -0.15 13.71
CA ILE A 277 13.71 0.32 13.57
C ILE A 277 13.42 0.48 12.07
N ARG A 278 12.55 -0.39 11.55
CA ARG A 278 12.16 -0.34 10.14
C ARG A 278 11.46 0.99 9.83
N PRO A 279 11.94 1.75 8.82
CA PRO A 279 11.31 2.97 8.34
C PRO A 279 9.79 2.86 8.15
N GLY A 280 9.05 3.81 8.70
CA GLY A 280 7.70 4.14 8.25
C GLY A 280 7.67 5.36 7.37
N SER A 281 6.55 5.52 6.67
CA SER A 281 6.24 6.73 5.92
C SER A 281 5.46 7.67 6.83
N GLU A 282 6.10 8.77 7.18
CA GLU A 282 5.47 9.90 7.84
C GLU A 282 4.50 10.59 6.89
N SER A 283 3.44 11.14 7.46
CA SER A 283 2.58 12.08 6.77
C SER A 283 2.84 13.52 7.18
N LEU A 284 3.47 13.72 8.35
CA LEU A 284 3.94 15.02 8.81
C LEU A 284 5.14 14.79 9.74
N GLY A 285 6.33 15.23 9.33
CA GLY A 285 7.53 15.28 10.17
C GLY A 285 7.71 16.68 10.76
N VAL A 286 8.08 16.77 12.04
CA VAL A 286 8.23 18.03 12.76
C VAL A 286 9.54 18.02 13.55
N ALA A 287 10.36 19.03 13.33
CA ALA A 287 11.51 19.36 14.16
C ALA A 287 11.06 20.15 15.40
N VAL A 288 11.61 19.76 16.55
CA VAL A 288 11.51 20.49 17.80
C VAL A 288 12.78 21.30 17.96
N LEU A 289 12.63 22.61 18.07
CA LEU A 289 13.74 23.55 18.21
C LEU A 289 13.68 24.19 19.60
N VAL A 290 14.83 24.36 20.22
CA VAL A 290 14.99 25.24 21.40
C VAL A 290 16.04 26.28 21.06
N GLU A 291 15.72 27.56 21.20
CA GLU A 291 16.62 28.66 20.79
C GLU A 291 17.13 28.49 19.34
N GLN A 292 16.24 28.10 18.42
CA GLN A 292 16.52 27.78 17.00
C GLN A 292 17.47 26.58 16.76
N LYS A 293 17.82 25.80 17.79
CA LYS A 293 18.64 24.59 17.67
C LYS A 293 17.79 23.33 17.71
N LEU A 294 18.08 22.37 16.84
CA LEU A 294 17.37 21.10 16.81
C LEU A 294 17.63 20.28 18.07
N VAL A 295 16.58 20.02 18.85
CA VAL A 295 16.64 19.16 20.05
C VAL A 295 16.05 17.78 19.78
N GLY A 296 15.21 17.63 18.76
CA GLY A 296 14.69 16.34 18.34
C GLY A 296 13.60 16.46 17.30
N VAL A 297 12.97 15.34 16.99
CA VAL A 297 12.01 15.21 15.90
C VAL A 297 10.87 14.30 16.34
N PHE A 298 9.64 14.63 15.95
CA PHE A 298 8.52 13.70 15.97
C PHE A 298 7.82 13.66 14.61
N ALA A 299 7.06 12.59 14.37
CA ALA A 299 6.30 12.45 13.14
C ALA A 299 4.94 11.78 13.36
N TYR A 300 3.95 12.23 12.60
CA TYR A 300 2.62 11.64 12.52
C TYR A 300 2.45 10.82 11.26
N SER A 301 1.60 9.79 11.33
CA SER A 301 1.11 9.06 10.17
C SER A 301 -0.41 9.04 10.16
N TRP A 302 -1.00 9.37 9.00
CA TRP A 302 -2.44 9.25 8.76
C TRP A 302 -2.85 7.87 8.21
N ALA A 303 -1.86 7.06 7.83
CA ALA A 303 -2.10 5.75 7.25
C ALA A 303 -2.88 4.89 8.25
N PRO A 304 -3.86 4.09 7.79
CA PRO A 304 -4.53 3.11 8.64
C PRO A 304 -3.47 2.24 9.33
N THR A 305 -3.45 2.27 10.66
CA THR A 305 -2.55 1.41 11.43
C THR A 305 -3.15 0.00 11.49
N LEU A 306 -2.33 -1.02 11.23
CA LEU A 306 -2.76 -2.44 11.30
C LEU A 306 -3.36 -2.82 12.67
N GLY A 307 -3.01 -2.09 13.73
CA GLY A 307 -3.48 -2.36 15.09
C GLY A 307 -4.86 -1.78 15.43
N ASN A 308 -5.51 -1.04 14.53
CA ASN A 308 -6.80 -0.36 14.79
C ASN A 308 -6.84 0.36 16.15
N TRP A 309 -5.72 0.99 16.56
CA TRP A 309 -5.54 1.53 17.90
C TRP A 309 -6.61 2.53 18.31
N GLY A 310 -7.22 3.22 17.32
CA GLY A 310 -8.34 4.11 17.54
C GLY A 310 -9.49 3.43 18.30
N ALA A 311 -9.85 2.20 17.96
CA ALA A 311 -10.94 1.48 18.65
C ALA A 311 -10.68 1.25 20.16
N HIS A 312 -9.43 1.33 20.60
CA HIS A 312 -9.02 1.12 21.99
C HIS A 312 -8.69 2.42 22.73
N LEU A 313 -8.75 3.57 22.05
CA LEU A 313 -8.51 4.86 22.66
C LEU A 313 -9.82 5.49 23.12
N PRO A 314 -9.83 6.17 24.29
CA PRO A 314 -11.05 6.65 24.93
C PRO A 314 -11.75 7.75 24.13
N GLN A 315 -11.03 8.47 23.27
CA GLN A 315 -11.55 9.62 22.53
C GLN A 315 -11.15 9.56 21.07
N GLN A 316 -12.09 9.91 20.20
CA GLN A 316 -11.89 10.07 18.76
C GLN A 316 -12.07 11.55 18.39
N PRO A 317 -11.44 12.03 17.31
CA PRO A 317 -10.51 11.32 16.39
C PRO A 317 -9.12 11.06 16.99
N THR A 318 -8.41 10.07 16.44
CA THR A 318 -7.06 9.67 16.89
C THR A 318 -5.99 9.90 15.83
N VAL A 319 -4.76 10.15 16.27
CA VAL A 319 -3.56 10.21 15.39
C VAL A 319 -2.51 9.21 15.86
N TYR A 320 -1.78 8.61 14.91
CA TYR A 320 -0.64 7.76 15.23
C TYR A 320 0.65 8.56 15.15
N MET A 321 1.35 8.68 16.28
CA MET A 321 2.72 9.17 16.34
C MET A 321 3.67 8.05 15.92
N LEU A 322 4.12 8.16 14.68
CA LEU A 322 4.96 7.18 14.00
C LEU A 322 6.34 7.05 14.65
N SER A 323 6.91 8.18 15.06
CA SER A 323 8.23 8.22 15.66
C SER A 323 8.41 9.47 16.48
N ASP A 324 9.25 9.35 17.51
CA ASP A 324 9.82 10.47 18.24
C ASP A 324 11.25 10.11 18.66
N PHE A 325 12.19 11.01 18.44
CA PHE A 325 13.60 10.80 18.79
C PHE A 325 14.31 12.13 19.07
N PRO A 326 15.10 12.21 20.16
CA PRO A 326 15.95 13.36 20.43
C PRO A 326 17.24 13.31 19.58
N VAL A 327 17.94 14.45 19.47
CA VAL A 327 19.33 14.45 18.99
C VAL A 327 20.23 13.72 19.99
N SER A 328 21.24 12.99 19.50
CA SER A 328 22.15 12.20 20.34
C SER A 328 23.31 13.00 20.95
N THR A 329 23.52 14.22 20.48
CA THR A 329 24.64 15.10 20.86
C THR A 329 24.40 15.89 22.14
N SER A 330 23.24 15.72 22.78
CA SER A 330 22.84 16.45 23.98
C SER A 330 23.34 15.80 25.26
N ARG A 331 23.62 16.62 26.27
CA ARG A 331 23.92 16.19 27.65
C ARG A 331 22.75 15.58 28.41
N TYR A 332 21.51 15.79 27.94
CA TYR A 332 20.31 15.40 28.67
C TYR A 332 19.86 13.97 28.34
N ALA A 333 19.95 13.07 29.33
CA ALA A 333 19.55 11.67 29.19
C ALA A 333 18.03 11.45 28.92
N LYS A 334 17.18 12.46 29.18
CA LYS A 334 15.71 12.35 29.09
C LYS A 334 15.08 13.31 28.08
N LEU A 335 15.84 13.79 27.10
CA LEU A 335 15.36 14.74 26.09
C LEU A 335 14.16 14.20 25.28
N SER A 336 14.02 12.89 25.16
CA SER A 336 12.86 12.25 24.51
C SER A 336 11.51 12.64 25.12
N LYS A 337 11.45 12.94 26.42
CA LYS A 337 10.19 13.40 27.06
C LYS A 337 9.75 14.75 26.51
N LEU A 338 10.70 15.67 26.32
CA LEU A 338 10.42 16.98 25.73
C LEU A 338 9.82 16.83 24.33
N ILE A 339 10.35 15.90 23.53
CA ILE A 339 9.86 15.65 22.17
C ILE A 339 8.41 15.13 22.17
N VAL A 340 8.07 14.24 23.12
CA VAL A 340 6.68 13.76 23.27
C VAL A 340 5.76 14.88 23.74
N MET A 341 6.20 15.71 24.70
CA MET A 341 5.44 16.87 25.18
C MET A 341 5.20 17.88 24.04
N ALA A 342 6.21 18.12 23.22
CA ALA A 342 6.11 18.95 22.03
C ALA A 342 5.11 18.37 21.02
N ALA A 343 5.07 17.05 20.84
CA ALA A 343 4.10 16.39 19.96
C ALA A 343 2.64 16.58 20.45
N ILE A 344 2.38 16.49 21.75
CA ILE A 344 1.01 16.66 22.28
C ILE A 344 0.59 18.12 22.49
N SER A 345 1.48 19.08 22.22
CA SER A 345 1.22 20.51 22.35
C SER A 345 0.08 21.02 21.46
N ARG A 346 -0.46 22.19 21.79
CA ARG A 346 -1.49 22.85 20.99
C ARG A 346 -0.95 23.23 19.61
N GLU A 347 0.31 23.64 19.54
CA GLU A 347 1.02 24.03 18.33
C GLU A 347 1.13 22.84 17.36
N ALA A 348 1.48 21.66 17.87
CA ALA A 348 1.52 20.43 17.08
C ALA A 348 0.11 20.02 16.58
N GLN A 349 -0.92 20.20 17.41
CA GLN A 349 -2.31 19.98 16.98
C GLN A 349 -2.74 20.94 15.86
N LEU A 350 -2.30 22.20 15.91
CA LEU A 350 -2.54 23.17 14.84
C LEU A 350 -1.82 22.76 13.55
N LEU A 351 -0.61 22.21 13.63
CA LEU A 351 0.10 21.67 12.47
C LEU A 351 -0.67 20.49 11.85
N THR A 352 -1.20 19.57 12.66
CA THR A 352 -2.03 18.46 12.14
C THR A 352 -3.30 18.92 11.46
N TRP A 353 -3.93 19.99 11.96
CA TRP A 353 -5.07 20.61 11.31
C TRP A 353 -4.68 21.25 9.98
N ARG A 354 -3.60 22.04 9.96
CA ARG A 354 -3.15 22.78 8.77
C ARG A 354 -2.71 21.87 7.62
N TYR A 355 -1.96 20.81 7.93
CA TYR A 355 -1.37 19.94 6.90
C TYR A 355 -2.17 18.65 6.65
N GLY A 356 -2.88 18.16 7.65
CA GLY A 356 -3.67 16.93 7.55
C GLY A 356 -5.17 17.15 7.41
N HIS A 357 -5.68 18.38 7.61
CA HIS A 357 -7.10 18.64 7.79
C HIS A 357 -7.74 17.75 8.87
N ARG A 358 -6.94 17.36 9.88
CA ARG A 358 -7.38 16.48 10.96
C ARG A 358 -7.19 17.16 12.30
N ARG A 359 -8.22 17.09 13.15
CA ARG A 359 -8.06 17.24 14.60
C ARG A 359 -7.87 15.87 15.20
N TYR A 360 -7.27 15.80 16.37
CA TYR A 360 -7.24 14.59 17.19
C TYR A 360 -7.45 14.95 18.65
N GLN A 361 -8.10 14.05 19.38
CA GLN A 361 -8.27 14.12 20.84
C GLN A 361 -7.39 13.10 21.56
N SER A 362 -6.84 12.14 20.82
CA SER A 362 -5.99 11.09 21.38
C SER A 362 -4.88 10.70 20.42
N LEU A 363 -3.76 10.26 20.98
CA LEU A 363 -2.55 9.91 20.25
C LEU A 363 -2.14 8.46 20.62
N ALA A 364 -1.92 7.65 19.59
CA ALA A 364 -1.32 6.31 19.74
C ALA A 364 0.16 6.35 19.34
N THR A 365 1.00 5.58 20.00
CA THR A 365 2.39 5.35 19.58
C THR A 365 2.82 3.93 19.94
N ALA A 366 3.84 3.42 19.27
CA ALA A 366 4.40 2.08 19.54
C ALA A 366 5.77 2.20 20.20
N ALA A 367 5.97 1.44 21.28
CA ALA A 367 7.27 1.30 21.94
C ALA A 367 7.73 -0.16 21.86
N PHE A 368 8.88 -0.39 21.22
CA PHE A 368 9.49 -1.73 21.15
C PHE A 368 10.47 -1.88 22.32
N THR A 369 10.13 -2.70 23.31
CA THR A 369 11.02 -2.95 24.46
C THR A 369 11.00 -4.40 24.91
N LYS A 370 12.18 -4.94 25.27
CA LYS A 370 12.33 -6.23 25.98
C LYS A 370 12.22 -6.08 27.51
N ARG A 371 12.12 -4.84 28.00
CA ARG A 371 11.98 -4.47 29.42
C ARG A 371 10.81 -3.48 29.54
N PRO A 372 9.57 -3.95 29.74
CA PRO A 372 8.37 -3.10 29.71
C PRO A 372 8.26 -2.10 30.87
N VAL A 373 9.22 -2.06 31.80
CA VAL A 373 9.23 -1.20 32.99
C VAL A 373 9.63 0.27 32.71
N SER A 374 9.67 0.67 31.43
CA SER A 374 10.05 2.03 31.00
C SER A 374 9.15 2.49 29.86
N MET A 375 7.85 2.58 30.10
CA MET A 375 7.04 3.47 29.27
C MET A 375 7.45 4.91 29.57
N LYS A 376 7.64 5.72 28.53
CA LYS A 376 7.66 7.19 28.61
C LYS A 376 6.48 7.58 29.51
N PRO A 377 6.71 8.02 30.77
CA PRO A 377 5.63 8.05 31.74
C PRO A 377 4.74 9.25 31.45
N ALA A 378 3.48 8.97 31.11
CA ALA A 378 2.36 9.79 31.56
C ALA A 378 2.38 9.79 33.11
N GLU A 379 2.04 10.93 33.70
CA GLU A 379 2.34 11.39 35.06
C GLU A 379 1.94 10.49 36.27
N PRO A 380 2.44 10.81 37.50
CA PRO A 380 2.65 9.85 38.58
C PRO A 380 1.50 9.80 39.59
N HIS A 381 1.26 8.61 40.16
CA HIS A 381 0.65 8.47 41.49
C HIS A 381 1.48 7.51 42.37
N SER A 382 1.50 7.82 43.66
CA SER A 382 2.51 7.58 44.70
C SER A 382 3.01 6.15 44.94
N PRO A 383 4.24 5.98 45.51
CA PRO A 383 4.79 4.69 45.87
C PRO A 383 4.21 4.21 47.20
N GLY A 384 3.59 3.03 47.19
CA GLY A 384 3.14 2.36 48.40
C GLY A 384 2.95 0.87 48.16
N SER A 385 3.66 0.07 48.95
CA SER A 385 3.62 -1.39 49.08
C SER A 385 4.51 -2.21 48.15
N THR A 386 5.66 -2.55 48.70
CA THR A 386 6.49 -3.72 48.42
C THR A 386 5.73 -5.01 48.73
N THR A 387 5.62 -5.90 47.76
CA THR A 387 5.53 -7.34 47.99
C THR A 387 6.30 -8.06 46.88
N GLU A 388 7.33 -8.79 47.28
CA GLU A 388 8.14 -9.66 46.42
C GLU A 388 7.26 -10.74 45.76
N PRO A 389 7.50 -11.12 44.48
CA PRO A 389 6.95 -12.36 43.95
C PRO A 389 7.90 -13.52 44.27
N SER A 390 7.37 -14.45 45.06
CA SER A 390 7.95 -15.75 45.34
C SER A 390 8.19 -16.56 44.05
N ARG A 391 9.33 -17.22 44.00
CA ARG A 391 9.67 -18.25 43.02
C ARG A 391 8.72 -19.44 43.17
N GLN A 392 8.06 -19.85 42.10
CA GLN A 392 7.66 -21.24 41.93
C GLN A 392 8.00 -21.76 40.54
N THR A 393 8.71 -22.89 40.58
CA THR A 393 9.25 -23.75 39.54
C THR A 393 8.11 -24.41 38.72
N PRO A 394 8.31 -24.73 37.43
CA PRO A 394 7.28 -25.32 36.58
C PRO A 394 7.29 -26.85 36.62
N GLN A 395 6.13 -27.50 36.54
CA GLN A 395 5.88 -28.86 36.00
C GLN A 395 4.36 -29.18 36.06
N PRO A 396 3.82 -30.21 35.35
CA PRO A 396 3.73 -30.34 33.90
C PRO A 396 2.29 -30.67 33.44
N ARG A 397 2.12 -30.81 32.12
CA ARG A 397 0.87 -31.19 31.42
C ARG A 397 0.25 -32.49 31.95
N SER A 398 -1.08 -32.52 32.09
CA SER A 398 -1.87 -33.75 32.01
C SER A 398 -3.17 -33.52 31.24
N SER A 399 -3.34 -34.38 30.23
CA SER A 399 -4.56 -34.83 29.54
C SER A 399 -5.88 -34.79 30.30
N GLY A 400 -7.00 -34.59 29.58
CA GLY A 400 -8.32 -35.05 30.02
C GLY A 400 -9.53 -34.41 29.34
N ASN A 401 -9.97 -35.02 28.23
CA ASN A 401 -11.32 -35.20 27.67
C ASN A 401 -12.58 -34.42 28.16
N THR A 402 -13.46 -34.21 27.17
CA THR A 402 -14.94 -34.16 27.17
C THR A 402 -15.61 -32.99 27.91
N TYR A 403 -16.52 -32.20 27.31
CA TYR A 403 -17.53 -32.45 26.27
C TYR A 403 -17.50 -31.43 25.13
#